data_AF-A0A9J7LRI2-F1
#
_entry.id   AF-A0A9J7LRI2-F1
#
_cell.length_a   1.000
_cell.length_b   1.000
_cell.length_c   1.000
_cell.angle_alpha   90.00
_cell.angle_beta   90.00
_cell.angle_gamma   90.00
#
_symmetry.space_group_name_H-M   'P 1'
#
loop_
_entity.id
_entity.type
_entity.pdbx_description
1 polymer ?
#
loop_
_entity_poly.entity_id
_entity_poly.type
_entity_poly.pdbx_seq_one_letter_code
_entity_poly.pdbx_strand_id
1 'polypeptide(L)'
;MTTPGPTPDPTAATLAALESRVAVLETVIPTSLDTLLLILSGCLIMTMQAGFAMLEIGSIKVRNVNHILLNNVMDVCIGSAAYFFWGYAVSFGPTSSQFIGGDHYALRHFESDDALTWVFFQYSFAATATAIVSGAMVGRTHLLAYMCYSFIITGLIYPTVVHWAWSGEGWLNCETGYAYQDFAGSGVVHLCGGSAALMGAIVLGRRKIVKEDEESIPPSAPALVTLGFFILLVGFFAFNGSSQGAMSSDGDAGAVARAVMNTGLSCSAGGIVSILVVRYVIKEEDSYATLCLTVNGCLGGTVSICASANVSTTYGALLIGATGAVACLAWSDGLKRWTPVQDPVDATAVHAASGLWGLICVCFMDKDNGIFYTSDQPAAWYHLGENMLGALAIVAYTVATTGVLFKGLDLIGILRSEEEIDEHRQAEVEVKEEMKRRASMMPTSRRLSFMPSLGSRSSHITPSINVVPEESLSPKQEIPVPAPQSGGHAPSDQAPSSDQAPRPQTRPSQVPTLPRLPPISDREQV
;
A
#
# COMPACT_ATOMS: atom_id res chain seq x y z
N MET A 1 70.28 24.34 -35.05
CA MET A 1 69.84 24.32 -33.65
C MET A 1 68.35 24.60 -33.65
N THR A 2 67.54 23.55 -33.48
CA THR A 2 66.09 23.65 -33.32
C THR A 2 65.82 24.15 -31.90
N THR A 3 65.21 25.32 -31.77
CA THR A 3 64.72 25.83 -30.48
C THR A 3 63.72 24.85 -29.88
N PRO A 4 63.81 24.50 -28.58
CA PRO A 4 62.76 23.72 -27.93
C PRO A 4 61.45 24.50 -28.04
N GLY A 5 60.38 23.86 -28.51
CA GLY A 5 59.05 24.46 -28.50
C GLY A 5 58.63 24.83 -27.06
N PRO A 6 57.70 25.78 -26.88
CA PRO A 6 57.26 26.18 -25.55
C PRO A 6 56.78 24.95 -24.78
N THR A 7 57.40 24.70 -23.62
CA THR A 7 56.93 23.69 -22.67
C THR A 7 55.51 24.04 -22.24
N PRO A 8 54.55 23.10 -22.29
CA PRO A 8 53.17 23.38 -21.88
C PRO A 8 53.17 23.93 -20.46
N ASP A 9 52.43 25.02 -20.25
CA ASP A 9 52.36 25.70 -18.94
C ASP A 9 51.87 24.69 -17.88
N PRO A 10 52.71 24.34 -16.88
CA PRO A 10 52.35 23.36 -15.86
C PRO A 10 51.09 23.79 -15.07
N THR A 11 50.78 25.09 -15.04
CA THR A 11 49.58 25.63 -14.40
C THR A 11 48.31 25.33 -15.20
N ALA A 12 48.37 25.37 -16.54
CA ALA A 12 47.24 25.03 -17.41
C ALA A 12 46.92 23.53 -17.37
N ALA A 13 47.96 22.68 -17.33
CA ALA A 13 47.78 21.23 -17.19
C ALA A 13 47.18 20.86 -15.82
N THR A 14 47.59 21.56 -14.76
CA THR A 14 47.04 21.37 -13.40
C THR A 14 45.59 21.85 -13.31
N LEU A 15 45.25 22.98 -13.95
CA LEU A 15 43.88 23.49 -14.02
C LEU A 15 42.97 22.51 -14.75
N ALA A 16 43.35 22.02 -15.93
CA ALA A 16 42.56 21.04 -16.68
C ALA A 16 42.35 19.72 -15.90
N ALA A 17 43.36 19.28 -15.14
CA ALA A 17 43.23 18.12 -14.26
C ALA A 17 42.28 18.38 -13.09
N LEU A 18 42.27 19.59 -12.52
CA LEU A 18 41.33 19.99 -11.48
C LEU A 18 39.90 20.09 -12.02
N GLU A 19 39.69 20.73 -13.17
CA GLU A 19 38.40 20.82 -13.85
C GLU A 19 37.82 19.43 -14.15
N SER A 20 38.66 18.52 -14.66
CA SER A 20 38.26 17.13 -14.88
C SER A 20 37.84 16.44 -13.58
N ARG A 21 38.57 16.65 -12.48
CA ARG A 21 38.21 16.07 -11.17
C ARG A 21 36.92 16.66 -10.61
N VAL A 22 36.72 17.97 -10.76
CA VAL A 22 35.48 18.63 -10.33
C VAL A 22 34.29 18.10 -11.14
N ALA A 23 34.40 17.99 -12.46
CA ALA A 23 33.34 17.43 -13.30
C ALA A 23 32.98 15.97 -12.92
N VAL A 24 33.97 15.16 -12.53
CA VAL A 24 33.70 13.81 -11.99
C VAL A 24 32.98 13.88 -10.64
N LEU A 25 33.37 14.77 -9.74
CA LEU A 25 32.70 14.91 -8.44
C LEU A 25 31.26 15.43 -8.58
N GLU A 26 31.03 16.37 -9.49
CA GLU A 26 29.71 16.93 -9.82
C GLU A 26 28.74 15.89 -10.40
N THR A 27 29.23 14.76 -10.90
CA THR A 27 28.40 13.65 -11.40
C THR A 27 28.26 12.52 -10.39
N VAL A 28 29.37 12.14 -9.73
CA VAL A 28 29.40 11.02 -8.78
C VAL A 28 28.65 11.34 -7.49
N ILE A 29 28.80 12.56 -6.94
CA ILE A 29 28.17 12.91 -5.66
C ILE A 29 26.64 12.91 -5.77
N PRO A 30 26.01 13.60 -6.74
CA PRO A 30 24.56 13.58 -6.90
C PRO A 30 24.00 12.16 -7.05
N THR A 31 24.53 11.41 -8.01
CA THR A 31 24.10 10.03 -8.29
C THR A 31 24.20 9.15 -7.05
N SER A 32 25.28 9.27 -6.27
CA SER A 32 25.47 8.48 -5.05
C SER A 32 24.49 8.86 -3.94
N LEU A 33 24.20 10.15 -3.75
CA LEU A 33 23.27 10.63 -2.73
C LEU A 33 21.82 10.22 -3.06
N ASP A 34 21.43 10.37 -4.32
CA ASP A 34 20.08 10.02 -4.78
C ASP A 34 19.88 8.49 -4.73
N THR A 35 20.89 7.73 -5.15
CA THR A 35 20.88 6.26 -5.01
C THR A 35 20.76 5.84 -3.55
N LEU A 36 21.53 6.45 -2.65
CA LEU A 36 21.47 6.17 -1.22
C LEU A 36 20.09 6.50 -0.62
N LEU A 37 19.52 7.65 -1.00
CA LEU A 37 18.17 8.06 -0.59
C LEU A 37 17.16 6.97 -0.95
N LEU A 38 17.13 6.56 -2.22
CA LEU A 38 16.14 5.62 -2.74
C LEU A 38 16.29 4.21 -2.15
N ILE A 39 17.53 3.70 -1.99
CA ILE A 39 17.76 2.38 -1.37
C ILE A 39 17.35 2.38 0.11
N LEU A 40 17.81 3.36 0.88
CA LEU A 40 17.47 3.43 2.31
C LEU A 40 15.97 3.60 2.49
N SER A 41 15.34 4.43 1.67
CA SER A 41 13.91 4.68 1.76
C SER A 41 13.09 3.47 1.34
N GLY A 42 13.45 2.81 0.24
CA GLY A 42 12.83 1.55 -0.17
C GLY A 42 12.90 0.48 0.92
N CYS A 43 14.04 0.33 1.62
CA CYS A 43 14.16 -0.59 2.75
C CYS A 43 13.24 -0.23 3.93
N LEU A 44 13.14 1.06 4.27
CA LEU A 44 12.26 1.53 5.35
C LEU A 44 10.78 1.35 4.99
N ILE A 45 10.41 1.60 3.74
CA ILE A 45 9.05 1.40 3.22
C ILE A 45 8.72 -0.09 3.19
N MET A 46 9.65 -0.96 2.74
CA MET A 46 9.45 -2.41 2.81
C MET A 46 9.26 -2.91 4.26
N THR A 47 9.86 -2.24 5.25
CA THR A 47 9.65 -2.55 6.67
C THR A 47 8.21 -2.23 7.12
N MET A 48 7.46 -1.40 6.40
CA MET A 48 6.03 -1.17 6.65
C MET A 48 5.21 -2.45 6.55
N GLN A 49 5.65 -3.47 5.79
CA GLN A 49 4.99 -4.79 5.74
C GLN A 49 4.92 -5.44 7.13
N ALA A 50 5.99 -5.33 7.92
CA ALA A 50 5.96 -5.77 9.32
C ALA A 50 4.99 -4.91 10.15
N GLY A 51 4.90 -3.61 9.86
CA GLY A 51 3.94 -2.70 10.48
C GLY A 51 2.49 -3.11 10.23
N PHE A 52 2.13 -3.40 8.97
CA PHE A 52 0.81 -3.91 8.59
C PHE A 52 0.51 -5.23 9.29
N ALA A 53 1.42 -6.20 9.25
CA ALA A 53 1.24 -7.49 9.92
C ALA A 53 0.97 -7.33 11.42
N MET A 54 1.73 -6.50 12.13
CA MET A 54 1.52 -6.28 13.56
C MET A 54 0.20 -5.56 13.85
N LEU A 55 -0.19 -4.59 13.02
CA LEU A 55 -1.46 -3.87 13.17
C LEU A 55 -2.64 -4.80 12.90
N GLU A 56 -2.59 -5.60 11.84
CA GLU A 56 -3.59 -6.62 11.49
C GLU A 56 -3.80 -7.61 12.65
N ILE A 57 -2.73 -8.25 13.11
CA ILE A 57 -2.79 -9.24 14.21
C ILE A 57 -3.27 -8.59 15.51
N GLY A 58 -2.84 -7.36 15.78
CA GLY A 58 -3.24 -6.63 16.98
C GLY A 58 -4.69 -6.17 16.98
N SER A 59 -5.30 -5.99 15.79
CA SER A 59 -6.60 -5.35 15.60
C SER A 59 -7.78 -6.34 15.53
N ILE A 60 -7.52 -7.64 15.38
CA ILE A 60 -8.59 -8.61 15.15
C ILE A 60 -8.49 -9.86 16.04
N LYS A 61 -9.64 -10.48 16.26
CA LYS A 61 -9.76 -11.84 16.81
C LYS A 61 -9.39 -12.83 15.72
N VAL A 62 -8.22 -13.44 15.81
CA VAL A 62 -7.81 -14.52 14.90
C VAL A 62 -7.40 -15.77 15.65
N ARG A 63 -7.96 -16.89 15.23
CA ARG A 63 -7.51 -18.23 15.62
C ARG A 63 -6.20 -18.59 14.92
N ASN A 64 -6.01 -18.13 13.68
CA ASN A 64 -4.86 -18.47 12.85
C ASN A 64 -3.97 -17.25 12.54
N VAL A 65 -3.17 -16.82 13.53
CA VAL A 65 -2.14 -15.78 13.36
C VAL A 65 -1.11 -16.17 12.28
N ASN A 66 -0.79 -17.46 12.18
CA ASN A 66 0.18 -17.97 11.20
C ASN A 66 -0.26 -17.68 9.76
N HIS A 67 -1.56 -17.76 9.47
CA HIS A 67 -2.09 -17.45 8.15
C HIS A 67 -1.87 -15.97 7.77
N ILE A 68 -2.04 -15.05 8.72
CA ILE A 68 -1.83 -13.61 8.48
C ILE A 68 -0.35 -13.32 8.24
N LEU A 69 0.52 -13.90 9.06
CA LEU A 69 1.96 -13.78 8.89
C LEU A 69 2.43 -14.36 7.54
N LEU A 70 1.89 -15.54 7.17
CA LEU A 70 2.22 -16.17 5.90
C LEU A 70 1.74 -15.32 4.71
N ASN A 71 0.54 -14.77 4.77
CA ASN A 71 0.03 -13.83 3.76
C ASN A 71 1.01 -12.66 3.56
N ASN A 72 1.42 -11.99 4.63
CA ASN A 72 2.35 -10.85 4.55
C ASN A 72 3.72 -11.25 3.96
N VAL A 73 4.25 -12.43 4.29
CA VAL A 73 5.49 -12.95 3.67
C VAL A 73 5.28 -13.22 2.18
N MET A 74 4.17 -13.85 1.82
CA MET A 74 3.85 -14.16 0.43
C MET A 74 3.58 -12.91 -0.40
N ASP A 75 3.08 -11.83 0.18
CA ASP A 75 2.91 -10.54 -0.50
C ASP A 75 4.24 -10.02 -1.03
N VAL A 76 5.30 -10.11 -0.24
CA VAL A 76 6.65 -9.70 -0.66
C VAL A 76 7.16 -10.62 -1.77
N CYS A 77 7.07 -11.95 -1.59
CA CYS A 77 7.58 -12.90 -2.58
C CYS A 77 6.85 -12.82 -3.93
N ILE A 78 5.52 -12.76 -3.91
CA ILE A 78 4.68 -12.76 -5.10
C ILE A 78 4.62 -11.36 -5.71
N GLY A 79 4.52 -10.32 -4.88
CA GLY A 79 4.51 -8.93 -5.31
C GLY A 79 5.82 -8.54 -6.00
N SER A 80 6.98 -8.95 -5.47
CA SER A 80 8.28 -8.67 -6.12
C SER A 80 8.39 -9.36 -7.48
N ALA A 81 7.98 -10.63 -7.57
CA ALA A 81 7.93 -11.35 -8.84
C ALA A 81 6.96 -10.68 -9.84
N ALA A 82 5.77 -10.28 -9.39
CA ALA A 82 4.82 -9.57 -10.23
C ALA A 82 5.37 -8.23 -10.72
N TYR A 83 5.95 -7.44 -9.83
CA TYR A 83 6.51 -6.15 -10.20
C TYR A 83 7.68 -6.27 -11.18
N PHE A 84 8.52 -7.29 -11.00
CA PHE A 84 9.59 -7.65 -11.93
C PHE A 84 9.08 -7.99 -13.33
N PHE A 85 8.13 -8.93 -13.46
CA PHE A 85 7.69 -9.41 -14.77
C PHE A 85 6.90 -8.37 -15.57
N TRP A 86 5.97 -7.66 -14.94
CA TRP A 86 5.08 -6.71 -15.61
C TRP A 86 4.90 -5.39 -14.85
N GLY A 87 4.97 -5.36 -13.52
CA GLY A 87 4.54 -4.16 -12.79
C GLY A 87 5.36 -2.91 -13.10
N TYR A 88 6.69 -3.02 -13.21
CA TYR A 88 7.50 -1.87 -13.62
C TYR A 88 7.20 -1.45 -15.06
N ALA A 89 7.09 -2.41 -15.97
CA ALA A 89 6.78 -2.16 -17.38
C ALA A 89 5.44 -1.43 -17.58
N VAL A 90 4.43 -1.86 -16.83
CA VAL A 90 3.10 -1.24 -16.83
C VAL A 90 3.13 0.16 -16.22
N SER A 91 3.98 0.41 -15.22
CA SER A 91 4.11 1.69 -14.52
C SER A 91 4.88 2.74 -15.35
N PHE A 92 6.14 2.42 -15.68
CA PHE A 92 7.12 3.37 -16.22
C PHE A 92 7.72 2.93 -17.56
N GLY A 93 7.29 1.80 -18.11
CA GLY A 93 7.77 1.31 -19.39
C GLY A 93 7.40 2.27 -20.52
N PRO A 94 8.36 2.75 -21.33
CA PRO A 94 8.12 3.65 -22.44
C PRO A 94 6.99 3.16 -23.34
N THR A 95 6.09 4.07 -23.73
CA THR A 95 4.90 3.71 -24.50
C THR A 95 4.41 4.88 -25.34
N SER A 96 3.57 4.58 -26.34
CA SER A 96 2.80 5.62 -27.05
C SER A 96 1.41 5.85 -26.44
N SER A 97 1.05 5.03 -25.45
CA SER A 97 -0.25 5.08 -24.77
C SER A 97 -0.14 5.91 -23.51
N GLN A 98 -1.00 6.90 -23.33
CA GLN A 98 -1.11 7.65 -22.07
C GLN A 98 -1.79 6.86 -20.94
N PHE A 99 -2.28 5.65 -21.24
CA PHE A 99 -3.07 4.84 -20.32
C PHE A 99 -2.25 3.73 -19.64
N ILE A 100 -1.25 3.16 -20.31
CA ILE A 100 -0.50 2.02 -19.77
C ILE A 100 0.90 1.94 -20.39
N GLY A 101 1.90 1.67 -19.56
CA GLY A 101 3.28 1.42 -20.00
C GLY A 101 3.42 0.14 -20.82
N GLY A 102 4.49 0.07 -21.63
CA GLY A 102 4.59 -0.91 -22.72
C GLY A 102 5.95 -1.56 -22.96
N ASP A 103 7.00 -1.23 -22.20
CA ASP A 103 8.33 -1.84 -22.34
C ASP A 103 9.00 -2.08 -20.98
N HIS A 104 10.22 -2.64 -20.95
CA HIS A 104 10.93 -3.09 -19.74
C HIS A 104 10.29 -4.29 -19.01
N TYR A 105 9.54 -5.14 -19.74
CA TYR A 105 9.04 -6.42 -19.20
C TYR A 105 10.18 -7.30 -18.69
N ALA A 106 10.05 -7.86 -17.49
CA ALA A 106 11.13 -8.60 -16.82
C ALA A 106 12.43 -7.79 -16.67
N LEU A 107 12.30 -6.46 -16.54
CA LEU A 107 13.39 -5.49 -16.41
C LEU A 107 14.45 -5.57 -17.53
N ARG A 108 14.02 -5.89 -18.75
CA ARG A 108 14.89 -5.89 -19.93
C ARG A 108 15.09 -4.48 -20.50
N HIS A 109 16.14 -4.29 -21.31
CA HIS A 109 16.40 -3.07 -22.07
C HIS A 109 16.66 -1.80 -21.24
N PHE A 110 17.12 -1.92 -19.99
CA PHE A 110 17.68 -0.77 -19.28
C PHE A 110 19.05 -0.37 -19.83
N GLU A 111 19.33 0.93 -19.85
CA GLU A 111 20.62 1.47 -20.29
C GLU A 111 21.73 1.32 -19.24
N SER A 112 21.36 1.31 -17.95
CA SER A 112 22.27 1.16 -16.81
C SER A 112 21.59 0.41 -15.67
N ASP A 113 22.38 -0.36 -14.91
CA ASP A 113 21.94 -1.02 -13.68
C ASP A 113 21.54 -0.01 -12.58
N ASP A 114 22.00 1.25 -12.67
CA ASP A 114 21.64 2.31 -11.71
C ASP A 114 20.12 2.52 -11.64
N ALA A 115 19.42 2.31 -12.76
CA ALA A 115 17.96 2.44 -12.86
C ALA A 115 17.20 1.42 -12.00
N LEU A 116 17.83 0.29 -11.64
CA LEU A 116 17.23 -0.73 -10.77
C LEU A 116 16.93 -0.18 -9.36
N THR A 117 17.63 0.87 -8.95
CA THR A 117 17.35 1.56 -7.68
C THR A 117 15.94 2.18 -7.69
N TRP A 118 15.55 2.81 -8.79
CA TRP A 118 14.21 3.37 -8.96
C TRP A 118 13.15 2.26 -9.03
N VAL A 119 13.47 1.14 -9.70
CA VAL A 119 12.58 -0.04 -9.74
C VAL A 119 12.30 -0.56 -8.33
N PHE A 120 13.33 -0.73 -7.50
CA PHE A 120 13.18 -1.19 -6.12
C PHE A 120 12.36 -0.20 -5.28
N PHE A 121 12.65 1.10 -5.42
CA PHE A 121 11.90 2.14 -4.73
C PHE A 121 10.41 2.08 -5.07
N GLN A 122 10.05 2.04 -6.35
CA GLN A 122 8.65 1.99 -6.80
C GLN A 122 7.95 0.67 -6.46
N TYR A 123 8.68 -0.45 -6.47
CA TYR A 123 8.16 -1.72 -5.96
C TYR A 123 7.68 -1.61 -4.51
N SER A 124 8.41 -0.89 -3.65
CA SER A 124 8.03 -0.73 -2.25
C SER A 124 6.68 -0.02 -2.05
N PHE A 125 6.32 0.90 -2.95
CA PHE A 125 5.00 1.55 -2.98
C PHE A 125 3.93 0.59 -3.50
N ALA A 126 4.24 -0.21 -4.52
CA ALA A 126 3.31 -1.22 -5.05
C ALA A 126 2.97 -2.30 -4.02
N ALA A 127 3.97 -2.74 -3.25
CA ALA A 127 3.78 -3.67 -2.13
C ALA A 127 2.88 -3.03 -1.05
N THR A 128 3.09 -1.75 -0.75
CA THR A 128 2.27 -1.00 0.22
C THR A 128 0.81 -0.91 -0.24
N ALA A 129 0.55 -0.56 -1.50
CA ALA A 129 -0.81 -0.48 -2.07
C ALA A 129 -1.56 -1.82 -1.97
N THR A 130 -0.84 -2.93 -2.10
CA THR A 130 -1.37 -4.28 -2.02
C THR A 130 -1.64 -4.71 -0.57
N ALA A 131 -0.74 -4.40 0.35
CA ALA A 131 -0.90 -4.65 1.79
C ALA A 131 -2.09 -3.90 2.42
N ILE A 132 -2.49 -2.76 1.87
CA ILE A 132 -3.72 -2.07 2.31
C ILE A 132 -4.96 -2.98 2.15
N VAL A 133 -5.00 -3.77 1.09
CA VAL A 133 -6.13 -4.65 0.77
C VAL A 133 -6.25 -5.79 1.78
N SER A 134 -5.13 -6.32 2.26
CA SER A 134 -5.13 -7.39 3.26
C SER A 134 -5.78 -6.96 4.56
N GLY A 135 -5.60 -5.70 4.97
CA GLY A 135 -6.20 -5.16 6.20
C GLY A 135 -7.74 -5.26 6.24
N ALA A 136 -8.44 -4.95 5.15
CA ALA A 136 -9.90 -5.06 5.10
C ALA A 136 -10.39 -6.52 4.97
N MET A 137 -9.54 -7.42 4.48
CA MET A 137 -9.85 -8.82 4.20
C MET A 137 -9.20 -9.81 5.18
N VAL A 138 -8.61 -9.27 6.24
CA VAL A 138 -7.71 -9.96 7.15
C VAL A 138 -8.38 -11.14 7.83
N GLY A 139 -7.68 -12.28 7.86
CA GLY A 139 -8.14 -13.50 8.53
C GLY A 139 -9.35 -14.19 7.88
N ARG A 140 -9.76 -13.81 6.67
CA ARG A 140 -10.98 -14.34 6.00
C ARG A 140 -10.73 -14.92 4.61
N THR A 141 -9.56 -14.63 4.05
CA THR A 141 -9.23 -14.98 2.68
C THR A 141 -8.43 -16.27 2.60
N HIS A 142 -8.63 -17.05 1.55
CA HIS A 142 -7.78 -18.21 1.30
C HIS A 142 -6.40 -17.76 0.82
N LEU A 143 -5.33 -18.46 1.22
CA LEU A 143 -3.95 -18.14 0.82
C LEU A 143 -3.77 -18.07 -0.72
N LEU A 144 -4.41 -18.97 -1.47
CA LEU A 144 -4.33 -18.93 -2.95
C LEU A 144 -5.00 -17.67 -3.51
N ALA A 145 -6.17 -17.27 -2.99
CA ALA A 145 -6.80 -16.03 -3.40
C ALA A 145 -5.90 -14.83 -3.06
N TYR A 146 -5.26 -14.85 -1.89
CA TYR A 146 -4.26 -13.87 -1.49
C TYR A 146 -3.16 -13.71 -2.53
N MET A 147 -2.46 -14.80 -2.85
CA MET A 147 -1.39 -14.78 -3.86
C MET A 147 -1.89 -14.29 -5.22
N CYS A 148 -3.08 -14.72 -5.66
CA CYS A 148 -3.64 -14.31 -6.94
C CYS A 148 -3.94 -12.81 -6.99
N TYR A 149 -4.62 -12.26 -5.97
CA TYR A 149 -4.95 -10.84 -6.01
C TYR A 149 -3.71 -9.99 -5.79
N SER A 150 -2.77 -10.38 -4.91
CA SER A 150 -1.52 -9.64 -4.71
C SER A 150 -0.74 -9.53 -6.01
N PHE A 151 -0.60 -10.64 -6.74
CA PHE A 151 0.07 -10.66 -8.03
C PHE A 151 -0.57 -9.72 -9.07
N ILE A 152 -1.90 -9.71 -9.18
CA ILE A 152 -2.62 -8.90 -10.16
C ILE A 152 -2.64 -7.42 -9.75
N ILE A 153 -2.80 -7.13 -8.46
CA ILE A 153 -2.80 -5.75 -7.96
C ILE A 153 -1.41 -5.13 -8.10
N THR A 154 -0.37 -5.80 -7.58
CA THR A 154 1.03 -5.32 -7.68
C THR A 154 1.54 -5.33 -9.12
N GLY A 155 1.06 -6.25 -9.96
CA GLY A 155 1.58 -6.44 -11.31
C GLY A 155 0.86 -5.66 -12.42
N LEU A 156 -0.41 -5.27 -12.22
CA LEU A 156 -1.22 -4.66 -13.27
C LEU A 156 -2.09 -3.50 -12.77
N ILE A 157 -2.94 -3.72 -11.75
CA ILE A 157 -3.95 -2.72 -11.36
C ILE A 157 -3.28 -1.46 -10.78
N TYR A 158 -2.47 -1.60 -9.74
CA TYR A 158 -1.75 -0.48 -9.15
C TYR A 158 -0.74 0.17 -10.13
N PRO A 159 0.10 -0.61 -10.84
CA PRO A 159 0.99 -0.06 -11.88
C PRO A 159 0.29 0.80 -12.94
N THR A 160 -0.93 0.45 -13.34
CA THR A 160 -1.68 1.26 -14.32
C THR A 160 -2.01 2.64 -13.75
N VAL A 161 -2.38 2.71 -12.46
CA VAL A 161 -2.63 3.98 -11.77
C VAL A 161 -1.34 4.79 -11.62
N VAL A 162 -0.22 4.14 -11.30
CA VAL A 162 1.12 4.77 -11.30
C VAL A 162 1.44 5.35 -12.66
N HIS A 163 1.14 4.63 -13.74
CA HIS A 163 1.40 5.12 -15.08
C HIS A 163 0.67 6.43 -15.35
N TRP A 164 -0.61 6.52 -14.98
CA TRP A 164 -1.41 7.72 -15.19
C TRP A 164 -0.79 8.94 -14.50
N ALA A 165 -0.42 8.77 -13.23
CA ALA A 165 -0.08 9.86 -12.34
C ALA A 165 1.41 10.17 -12.22
N TRP A 166 2.32 9.21 -12.43
CA TRP A 166 3.75 9.36 -12.11
C TRP A 166 4.73 8.99 -13.22
N SER A 167 4.27 8.40 -14.35
CA SER A 167 5.21 8.00 -15.42
C SER A 167 5.77 9.15 -16.25
N GLY A 168 5.17 10.34 -16.16
CA GLY A 168 5.45 11.47 -17.07
C GLY A 168 4.73 11.37 -18.42
N GLU A 169 4.46 10.16 -18.93
CA GLU A 169 3.71 9.91 -20.18
C GLU A 169 2.19 9.73 -19.94
N GLY A 170 1.81 9.55 -18.67
CA GLY A 170 0.44 9.27 -18.28
C GLY A 170 -0.54 10.41 -18.53
N TRP A 171 -1.82 10.06 -18.70
CA TRP A 171 -2.85 11.05 -19.03
C TRP A 171 -3.12 12.08 -17.92
N LEU A 172 -2.84 11.76 -16.64
CA LEU A 172 -2.94 12.74 -15.54
C LEU A 172 -1.73 13.70 -15.47
N ASN A 173 -0.65 13.38 -16.18
CA ASN A 173 0.53 14.24 -16.36
C ASN A 173 0.46 15.08 -17.65
N CYS A 174 -0.63 14.97 -18.44
CA CYS A 174 -0.69 15.62 -19.75
C CYS A 174 -0.56 17.14 -19.67
N GLU A 175 0.05 17.70 -20.71
CA GLU A 175 0.40 19.11 -20.94
C GLU A 175 -0.82 20.07 -21.03
N THR A 176 -1.87 19.89 -20.24
CA THR A 176 -3.02 20.81 -20.15
C THR A 176 -2.67 22.13 -19.45
N GLY A 177 -1.47 22.22 -18.85
CA GLY A 177 -0.99 23.39 -18.11
C GLY A 177 -1.41 23.41 -16.63
N TYR A 178 -2.23 22.44 -16.19
CA TYR A 178 -2.65 22.24 -14.81
C TYR A 178 -2.50 20.76 -14.48
N ALA A 179 -1.54 20.40 -13.64
CA ALA A 179 -1.19 19.00 -13.40
C ALA A 179 -1.91 18.44 -12.17
N TYR A 180 -2.33 17.19 -12.27
CA TYR A 180 -2.72 16.38 -11.12
C TYR A 180 -1.59 16.35 -10.09
N GLN A 181 -1.85 16.78 -8.87
CA GLN A 181 -0.85 16.79 -7.80
C GLN A 181 -1.09 15.67 -6.80
N ASP A 182 -0.16 14.73 -6.76
CA ASP A 182 -0.12 13.67 -5.75
C ASP A 182 1.33 13.27 -5.49
N PHE A 183 1.96 13.96 -4.54
CA PHE A 183 3.41 13.87 -4.33
C PHE A 183 3.89 12.48 -3.92
N ALA A 184 3.32 11.90 -2.86
CA ALA A 184 3.72 10.59 -2.34
C ALA A 184 2.62 9.52 -2.47
N GLY A 185 1.39 9.87 -2.87
CA GLY A 185 0.36 8.87 -3.19
C GLY A 185 -0.82 8.82 -2.22
N SER A 186 -1.39 9.97 -1.82
CA SER A 186 -2.74 9.96 -1.22
C SER A 186 -3.76 9.35 -2.18
N GLY A 187 -3.63 9.62 -3.48
CA GLY A 187 -4.43 9.01 -4.53
C GLY A 187 -3.86 7.69 -5.00
N VAL A 188 -2.67 7.74 -5.59
CA VAL A 188 -2.05 6.62 -6.33
C VAL A 188 -1.88 5.38 -5.46
N VAL A 189 -1.49 5.54 -4.18
CA VAL A 189 -1.27 4.40 -3.27
C VAL A 189 -2.49 4.21 -2.38
N HIS A 190 -2.86 5.23 -1.63
CA HIS A 190 -3.85 5.07 -0.56
C HIS A 190 -5.29 5.02 -1.07
N LEU A 191 -5.71 5.93 -1.95
CA LEU A 191 -7.05 5.86 -2.54
C LEU A 191 -7.21 4.61 -3.42
N CYS A 192 -6.18 4.24 -4.20
CA CYS A 192 -6.17 2.99 -4.97
C CYS A 192 -6.29 1.77 -4.04
N GLY A 193 -5.34 1.59 -3.12
CA GLY A 193 -5.35 0.46 -2.18
C GLY A 193 -6.62 0.41 -1.33
N GLY A 194 -7.09 1.55 -0.83
CA GLY A 194 -8.30 1.66 -0.04
C GLY A 194 -9.57 1.35 -0.82
N SER A 195 -9.64 1.73 -2.11
CA SER A 195 -10.76 1.38 -2.99
C SER A 195 -10.77 -0.11 -3.33
N ALA A 196 -9.59 -0.70 -3.55
CA ALA A 196 -9.43 -2.14 -3.72
C ALA A 196 -9.85 -2.90 -2.44
N ALA A 197 -9.42 -2.43 -1.27
CA ALA A 197 -9.79 -2.96 0.03
C ALA A 197 -11.31 -2.92 0.25
N LEU A 198 -11.95 -1.79 -0.08
CA LEU A 198 -13.40 -1.63 0.01
C LEU A 198 -14.12 -2.64 -0.89
N MET A 199 -13.67 -2.79 -2.13
CA MET A 199 -14.27 -3.76 -3.05
C MET A 199 -14.08 -5.20 -2.57
N GLY A 200 -12.91 -5.54 -2.05
CA GLY A 200 -12.64 -6.85 -1.42
C GLY A 200 -13.60 -7.13 -0.26
N ALA A 201 -13.76 -6.16 0.66
CA ALA A 201 -14.68 -6.26 1.78
C ALA A 201 -16.15 -6.38 1.35
N ILE A 202 -16.57 -5.66 0.31
CA ILE A 202 -17.91 -5.76 -0.28
C ILE A 202 -18.16 -7.17 -0.83
N VAL A 203 -17.20 -7.75 -1.56
CA VAL A 203 -17.35 -9.08 -2.16
C VAL A 203 -17.32 -10.19 -1.10
N LEU A 204 -16.45 -10.08 -0.08
CA LEU A 204 -16.42 -11.01 1.05
C LEU A 204 -17.74 -10.99 1.83
N GLY A 205 -18.34 -9.83 2.02
CA GLY A 205 -19.59 -9.64 2.75
C GLY A 205 -19.43 -9.76 4.27
N ARG A 206 -20.56 -9.77 4.99
CA ARG A 206 -20.59 -9.88 6.46
C ARG A 206 -20.11 -11.25 6.93
N ARG A 207 -19.25 -11.27 7.95
CA ARG A 207 -18.91 -12.47 8.71
C ARG A 207 -20.15 -12.98 9.46
N LYS A 208 -20.40 -14.28 9.40
CA LYS A 208 -21.42 -14.99 10.17
C LYS A 208 -20.72 -15.82 11.24
N ILE A 209 -20.73 -15.35 12.48
CA ILE A 209 -20.08 -16.04 13.62
C ILE A 209 -21.16 -16.64 14.53
N VAL A 210 -20.88 -17.84 15.06
CA VAL A 210 -21.61 -18.44 16.19
C VAL A 210 -21.39 -17.59 17.45
N LYS A 211 -22.44 -17.28 18.20
CA LYS A 211 -22.38 -16.35 19.33
C LYS A 211 -21.38 -16.77 20.43
N GLU A 212 -21.26 -18.07 20.69
CA GLU A 212 -20.34 -18.61 21.71
C GLU A 212 -18.86 -18.46 21.32
N ASP A 213 -18.55 -18.50 20.02
CA ASP A 213 -17.18 -18.38 19.53
C ASP A 213 -16.65 -16.94 19.61
N GLU A 214 -17.55 -15.95 19.49
CA GLU A 214 -17.21 -14.53 19.56
C GLU A 214 -16.65 -14.13 20.95
N GLU A 215 -17.06 -14.78 22.03
CA GLU A 215 -16.56 -14.52 23.40
C GLU A 215 -15.23 -15.23 23.70
N SER A 216 -14.86 -16.28 22.94
CA SER A 216 -13.72 -17.17 23.26
C SER A 216 -12.36 -16.69 22.73
N ILE A 217 -12.34 -15.75 21.78
CA ILE A 217 -11.12 -15.24 21.14
C ILE A 217 -10.89 -13.80 21.59
N PRO A 218 -9.89 -13.50 22.44
CA PRO A 218 -9.62 -12.12 22.85
C PRO A 218 -9.01 -11.29 21.70
N PRO A 219 -9.62 -10.15 21.28
CA PRO A 219 -8.99 -9.18 20.40
C PRO A 219 -8.28 -8.13 21.25
N SER A 220 -7.00 -8.28 21.52
CA SER A 220 -6.38 -7.29 22.42
C SER A 220 -4.89 -7.49 22.52
N ALA A 221 -4.17 -7.46 21.40
CA ALA A 221 -2.75 -7.19 21.48
C ALA A 221 -2.49 -5.69 21.20
N PRO A 222 -2.88 -4.76 22.11
CA PRO A 222 -2.68 -3.33 21.90
C PRO A 222 -1.20 -2.98 21.71
N ALA A 223 -0.31 -3.80 22.28
CA ALA A 223 1.13 -3.70 22.05
C ALA A 223 1.49 -3.90 20.57
N LEU A 224 0.84 -4.84 19.87
CA LEU A 224 1.08 -5.08 18.44
C LEU A 224 0.45 -3.98 17.57
N VAL A 225 -0.75 -3.49 17.91
CA VAL A 225 -1.34 -2.30 17.25
C VAL A 225 -0.39 -1.10 17.35
N THR A 226 0.12 -0.86 18.56
CA THR A 226 1.04 0.26 18.84
C THR A 226 2.39 0.08 18.15
N LEU A 227 2.95 -1.14 18.17
CA LEU A 227 4.20 -1.46 17.48
C LEU A 227 4.04 -1.29 15.96
N GLY A 228 2.94 -1.79 15.41
CA GLY A 228 2.59 -1.64 13.99
C GLY A 228 2.53 -0.17 13.60
N PHE A 229 1.83 0.66 14.38
CA PHE A 229 1.77 2.10 14.18
C PHE A 229 3.16 2.76 14.12
N PHE A 230 4.05 2.48 15.07
CA PHE A 230 5.37 3.10 15.08
C PHE A 230 6.25 2.66 13.90
N ILE A 231 6.16 1.39 13.49
CA ILE A 231 6.86 0.89 12.30
C ILE A 231 6.34 1.60 11.05
N LEU A 232 5.02 1.70 10.90
CA LEU A 232 4.40 2.42 9.78
C LEU A 232 4.79 3.89 9.76
N LEU A 233 4.86 4.56 10.92
CA LEU A 233 5.27 5.97 11.02
C LEU A 233 6.72 6.18 10.55
N VAL A 234 7.65 5.30 10.94
CA VAL A 234 9.03 5.34 10.45
C VAL A 234 9.07 5.17 8.94
N GLY A 235 8.31 4.21 8.42
CA GLY A 235 8.15 4.01 6.98
C GLY A 235 7.60 5.25 6.27
N PHE A 236 6.58 5.92 6.84
CA PHE A 236 5.98 7.12 6.27
C PHE A 236 6.94 8.31 6.17
N PHE A 237 7.88 8.48 7.10
CA PHE A 237 8.92 9.50 6.96
C PHE A 237 9.78 9.26 5.72
N ALA A 238 10.15 8.01 5.46
CA ALA A 238 10.87 7.64 4.25
C ALA A 238 9.97 7.79 3.01
N PHE A 239 8.75 7.26 3.06
CA PHE A 239 7.74 7.29 2.01
C PHE A 239 7.53 8.70 1.47
N ASN A 240 7.17 9.64 2.33
CA ASN A 240 6.94 11.03 1.93
C ASN A 240 8.26 11.76 1.65
N GLY A 241 9.28 11.60 2.50
CA GLY A 241 10.56 12.31 2.32
C GLY A 241 11.24 12.02 0.99
N SER A 242 11.29 10.75 0.60
CA SER A 242 11.99 10.29 -0.61
C SER A 242 11.16 10.33 -1.88
N SER A 243 9.86 10.61 -1.80
CA SER A 243 9.02 10.83 -3.00
C SER A 243 9.46 12.03 -3.84
N GLN A 244 10.35 12.88 -3.31
CA GLN A 244 11.08 13.87 -4.10
C GLN A 244 11.95 13.23 -5.21
N GLY A 245 12.35 11.97 -5.05
CA GLY A 245 13.14 11.21 -6.02
C GLY A 245 14.64 11.52 -6.02
N ALA A 246 15.02 12.70 -5.56
CA ALA A 246 16.41 13.16 -5.44
C ALA A 246 16.59 14.06 -4.21
N MET A 247 17.83 14.24 -3.78
CA MET A 247 18.25 15.21 -2.75
C MET A 247 19.43 16.09 -3.18
N SER A 248 19.91 15.91 -4.41
CA SER A 248 21.18 16.47 -4.87
C SER A 248 21.06 17.78 -5.65
N SER A 249 19.90 18.10 -6.21
CA SER A 249 19.67 19.34 -6.95
C SER A 249 19.32 20.51 -6.03
N ASP A 250 19.41 21.74 -6.55
CA ASP A 250 19.01 22.93 -5.81
C ASP A 250 17.52 22.84 -5.41
N GLY A 251 17.24 23.10 -4.13
CA GLY A 251 15.90 22.98 -3.55
C GLY A 251 15.45 21.57 -3.13
N ASP A 252 16.00 20.49 -3.70
CA ASP A 252 15.55 19.11 -3.44
C ASP A 252 15.68 18.74 -1.96
N ALA A 253 16.86 18.98 -1.36
CA ALA A 253 17.10 18.71 0.05
C ALA A 253 16.11 19.47 0.97
N GLY A 254 15.71 20.68 0.57
CA GLY A 254 14.70 21.47 1.28
C GLY A 254 13.30 20.88 1.16
N ALA A 255 12.94 20.34 -0.02
CA ALA A 255 11.67 19.64 -0.24
C ALA A 255 11.58 18.35 0.57
N VAL A 256 12.65 17.53 0.58
CA VAL A 256 12.77 16.32 1.41
C VAL A 256 12.58 16.66 2.90
N ALA A 257 13.30 17.66 3.41
CA ALA A 257 13.20 18.09 4.80
C ALA A 257 11.78 18.56 5.16
N ARG A 258 11.13 19.30 4.25
CA ARG A 258 9.75 19.76 4.44
C ARG A 258 8.77 18.60 4.46
N ALA A 259 8.90 17.65 3.54
CA ALA A 259 8.04 16.48 3.46
C ALA A 259 8.10 15.64 4.74
N VAL A 260 9.29 15.39 5.28
CA VAL A 260 9.48 14.67 6.55
C VAL A 260 8.82 15.44 7.71
N MET A 261 9.06 16.75 7.81
CA MET A 261 8.48 17.57 8.88
C MET A 261 6.95 17.61 8.81
N ASN A 262 6.40 17.85 7.62
CA ASN A 262 4.96 17.90 7.39
C ASN A 262 4.29 16.55 7.71
N THR A 263 4.96 15.44 7.41
CA THR A 263 4.48 14.10 7.76
C THR A 263 4.31 13.93 9.27
N GLY A 264 5.32 14.31 10.06
CA GLY A 264 5.26 14.19 11.52
C GLY A 264 4.22 15.11 12.17
N LEU A 265 4.10 16.34 11.68
CA LEU A 265 3.09 17.29 12.16
C LEU A 265 1.67 16.81 11.83
N SER A 266 1.46 16.33 10.60
CA SER A 266 0.15 15.81 10.17
C SER A 266 -0.27 14.59 11.00
N CYS A 267 0.65 13.64 11.20
CA CYS A 267 0.42 12.48 12.08
C CYS A 267 0.02 12.93 13.50
N SER A 268 0.77 13.88 14.07
CA SER A 268 0.55 14.36 15.43
C SER A 268 -0.80 15.07 15.58
N ALA A 269 -1.14 15.95 14.64
CA ALA A 269 -2.43 16.64 14.62
C ALA A 269 -3.59 15.67 14.45
N GLY A 270 -3.44 14.67 13.57
CA GLY A 270 -4.44 13.62 13.38
C GLY A 270 -4.69 12.81 14.66
N GLY A 271 -3.62 12.44 15.38
CA GLY A 271 -3.74 11.75 16.67
C GLY A 271 -4.41 12.59 17.75
N ILE A 272 -4.01 13.86 17.89
CA ILE A 272 -4.59 14.79 18.88
C ILE A 272 -6.09 15.01 18.61
N VAL A 273 -6.46 15.29 17.37
CA VAL A 273 -7.88 15.48 17.02
C VAL A 273 -8.67 14.20 17.21
N SER A 274 -8.09 13.05 16.86
CA SER A 274 -8.78 11.77 17.00
C SER A 274 -9.09 11.43 18.43
N ILE A 275 -8.12 11.53 19.35
CA ILE A 275 -8.40 11.23 20.76
C ILE A 275 -9.47 12.18 21.33
N LEU A 276 -9.49 13.45 20.92
CA LEU A 276 -10.52 14.41 21.33
C LEU A 276 -11.90 14.03 20.79
N VAL A 277 -12.00 13.72 19.48
CA VAL A 277 -13.25 13.31 18.85
C VAL A 277 -13.77 12.00 19.46
N VAL A 278 -12.89 11.00 19.61
CA VAL A 278 -13.23 9.69 20.19
C VAL A 278 -13.75 9.83 21.61
N ARG A 279 -13.09 10.63 22.47
CA ARG A 279 -13.49 10.80 23.87
C ARG A 279 -14.70 11.71 24.08
N TYR A 280 -14.80 12.81 23.35
CA TYR A 280 -15.81 13.84 23.64
C TYR A 280 -17.02 13.81 22.70
N VAL A 281 -16.86 13.34 21.46
CA VAL A 281 -17.94 13.30 20.46
C VAL A 281 -18.51 11.89 20.33
N ILE A 282 -17.65 10.90 20.03
CA ILE A 282 -18.05 9.48 19.92
C ILE A 282 -18.37 8.92 21.30
N LYS A 283 -17.66 9.39 22.33
CA LYS A 283 -17.78 8.95 23.74
C LYS A 283 -17.46 7.45 23.88
N GLU A 284 -16.42 7.01 23.19
CA GLU A 284 -15.93 5.64 23.31
C GLU A 284 -15.33 5.42 24.71
N GLU A 285 -15.87 4.43 25.41
CA GLU A 285 -15.46 4.05 26.77
C GLU A 285 -14.43 2.92 26.74
N ASP A 286 -14.48 2.06 25.72
CA ASP A 286 -13.52 0.97 25.59
C ASP A 286 -12.13 1.51 25.27
N SER A 287 -11.16 1.13 26.10
CA SER A 287 -9.79 1.66 26.01
C SER A 287 -9.05 1.12 24.80
N TYR A 288 -9.36 -0.10 24.36
CA TYR A 288 -8.75 -0.72 23.19
C TYR A 288 -9.29 -0.10 21.89
N ALA A 289 -10.61 0.07 21.77
CA ALA A 289 -11.24 0.78 20.67
C ALA A 289 -10.74 2.23 20.60
N THR A 290 -10.62 2.90 21.76
CA THR A 290 -10.03 4.25 21.83
C THR A 290 -8.60 4.27 21.25
N LEU A 291 -7.76 3.30 21.61
CA LEU A 291 -6.40 3.18 21.07
C LEU A 291 -6.43 2.99 19.55
N CYS A 292 -7.23 2.04 19.04
CA CYS A 292 -7.30 1.73 17.61
C CYS A 292 -7.78 2.93 16.80
N LEU A 293 -8.85 3.59 17.23
CA LEU A 293 -9.38 4.79 16.55
C LEU A 293 -8.39 5.96 16.60
N THR A 294 -7.63 6.11 17.69
CA THR A 294 -6.59 7.15 17.79
C THR A 294 -5.42 6.85 16.85
N VAL A 295 -4.97 5.59 16.78
CA VAL A 295 -3.93 5.13 15.84
C VAL A 295 -4.37 5.34 14.39
N ASN A 296 -5.60 4.94 14.05
CA ASN A 296 -6.18 5.16 12.72
C ASN A 296 -6.31 6.66 12.41
N GLY A 297 -6.57 7.48 13.42
CA GLY A 297 -6.47 8.93 13.35
C GLY A 297 -5.09 9.48 12.96
N CYS A 298 -4.04 9.00 13.64
CA CYS A 298 -2.66 9.33 13.30
C CYS A 298 -2.33 8.92 11.84
N LEU A 299 -2.69 7.70 11.46
CA LEU A 299 -2.44 7.17 10.12
C LEU A 299 -3.26 7.92 9.06
N GLY A 300 -4.53 8.23 9.31
CA GLY A 300 -5.38 9.00 8.40
C GLY A 300 -4.86 10.43 8.18
N GLY A 301 -4.34 11.09 9.22
CA GLY A 301 -3.63 12.36 9.06
C GLY A 301 -2.36 12.21 8.21
N THR A 302 -1.60 11.13 8.43
CA THR A 302 -0.37 10.84 7.67
C THR A 302 -0.65 10.55 6.19
N VAL A 303 -1.70 9.78 5.89
CA VAL A 303 -2.17 9.51 4.51
C VAL A 303 -2.65 10.79 3.83
N SER A 304 -3.33 11.67 4.54
CA SER A 304 -3.89 12.90 3.97
C SER A 304 -2.81 13.89 3.52
N ILE A 305 -1.63 13.90 4.16
CA ILE A 305 -0.54 14.81 3.79
C ILE A 305 0.30 14.28 2.63
N CYS A 306 0.19 13.00 2.25
CA CYS A 306 1.00 12.41 1.17
C CYS A 306 0.88 13.17 -0.16
N ALA A 307 -0.29 13.70 -0.51
CA ALA A 307 -0.49 14.48 -1.73
C ALA A 307 0.32 15.79 -1.77
N SER A 308 0.61 16.38 -0.60
CA SER A 308 1.13 17.76 -0.51
C SER A 308 2.32 17.94 0.43
N ALA A 309 2.96 16.84 0.85
CA ALA A 309 4.00 16.89 1.88
C ALA A 309 5.16 17.83 1.52
N ASN A 310 5.53 17.93 0.24
CA ASN A 310 6.60 18.81 -0.28
C ASN A 310 6.17 20.27 -0.53
N VAL A 311 4.88 20.52 -0.80
CA VAL A 311 4.38 21.84 -1.23
C VAL A 311 3.61 22.59 -0.14
N SER A 312 3.03 21.91 0.85
CA SER A 312 2.30 22.59 1.93
C SER A 312 3.22 23.28 2.94
N THR A 313 2.71 24.37 3.53
CA THR A 313 3.34 24.98 4.70
C THR A 313 3.27 24.03 5.91
N THR A 314 4.18 24.18 6.87
CA THR A 314 4.19 23.36 8.09
C THR A 314 2.94 23.57 8.95
N TYR A 315 2.38 24.77 8.97
CA TYR A 315 1.10 25.05 9.60
C TYR A 315 -0.07 24.41 8.84
N GLY A 316 -0.03 24.42 7.50
CA GLY A 316 -0.99 23.72 6.66
C GLY A 316 -1.02 22.21 6.94
N ALA A 317 0.15 21.59 7.16
CA ALA A 317 0.25 20.18 7.49
C ALA A 317 -0.51 19.79 8.77
N LEU A 318 -0.54 20.66 9.79
CA LEU A 318 -1.35 20.43 11.00
C LEU A 318 -2.85 20.39 10.68
N LEU A 319 -3.33 21.31 9.83
CA LEU A 319 -4.74 21.37 9.43
C LEU A 319 -5.15 20.17 8.58
N ILE A 320 -4.28 19.77 7.65
CA ILE A 320 -4.49 18.57 6.82
C ILE A 320 -4.57 17.33 7.71
N GLY A 321 -3.66 17.17 8.67
CA GLY A 321 -3.67 16.05 9.60
C GLY A 321 -4.91 16.00 10.48
N ALA A 322 -5.26 17.14 11.08
CA ALA A 322 -6.46 17.29 11.90
C ALA A 322 -7.74 16.92 11.15
N THR A 323 -7.93 17.48 9.95
CA THR A 323 -9.14 17.26 9.15
C THR A 323 -9.16 15.87 8.49
N GLY A 324 -8.00 15.36 8.07
CA GLY A 324 -7.84 14.01 7.54
C GLY A 324 -8.20 12.91 8.54
N ALA A 325 -7.89 13.13 9.81
CA ALA A 325 -8.31 12.24 10.89
C ALA A 325 -9.83 12.28 11.13
N VAL A 326 -10.46 13.46 11.05
CA VAL A 326 -11.93 13.57 11.12
C VAL A 326 -12.59 12.84 9.95
N ALA A 327 -12.05 12.97 8.73
CA ALA A 327 -12.54 12.24 7.57
C ALA A 327 -12.43 10.72 7.74
N CYS A 328 -11.29 10.23 8.27
CA CYS A 328 -11.10 8.83 8.62
C CYS A 328 -12.14 8.33 9.64
N LEU A 329 -12.30 9.03 10.76
CA LEU A 329 -13.25 8.63 11.81
C LEU A 329 -14.71 8.68 11.34
N ALA A 330 -15.07 9.71 10.57
CA ALA A 330 -16.41 9.84 10.00
C ALA A 330 -16.71 8.71 9.00
N TRP A 331 -15.73 8.30 8.19
CA TRP A 331 -15.87 7.15 7.30
C TRP A 331 -16.04 5.85 8.08
N SER A 332 -15.17 5.59 9.07
CA SER A 332 -15.26 4.37 9.89
C SER A 332 -16.63 4.24 10.56
N ASP A 333 -17.11 5.30 11.21
CA ASP A 333 -18.42 5.32 11.87
C ASP A 333 -19.57 5.17 10.86
N GLY A 334 -19.51 5.89 9.73
CA GLY A 334 -20.50 5.83 8.67
C GLY A 334 -20.60 4.46 8.02
N LEU A 335 -19.46 3.83 7.71
CA LEU A 335 -19.39 2.50 7.11
C LEU A 335 -20.04 1.46 8.03
N LYS A 336 -19.71 1.50 9.33
CA LYS A 336 -20.25 0.61 10.37
C LYS A 336 -21.75 0.80 10.58
N ARG A 337 -22.25 2.05 10.58
CA ARG A 337 -23.66 2.37 10.84
C ARG A 337 -24.58 2.16 9.65
N TRP A 338 -24.12 2.48 8.44
CA TRP A 338 -25.00 2.59 7.27
C TRP A 338 -24.86 1.42 6.30
N THR A 339 -23.81 0.60 6.43
CA THR A 339 -23.54 -0.47 5.47
C THR A 339 -23.36 -1.83 6.14
N PRO A 340 -23.48 -2.93 5.37
CA PRO A 340 -23.09 -4.24 5.83
C PRO A 340 -21.59 -4.54 5.73
N VAL A 341 -20.79 -3.63 5.17
CA VAL A 341 -19.38 -3.88 4.91
C VAL A 341 -18.64 -3.99 6.24
N GLN A 342 -17.78 -5.00 6.35
CA GLN A 342 -16.91 -5.19 7.49
C GLN A 342 -15.48 -4.91 7.07
N ASP A 343 -14.86 -3.96 7.75
CA ASP A 343 -13.48 -3.56 7.59
C ASP A 343 -12.81 -3.65 8.97
N PRO A 344 -12.17 -4.78 9.30
CA PRO A 344 -11.77 -5.07 10.67
C PRO A 344 -10.73 -4.11 11.27
N VAL A 345 -9.91 -3.50 10.41
CA VAL A 345 -8.83 -2.59 10.84
C VAL A 345 -9.09 -1.14 10.43
N ASP A 346 -10.27 -0.85 9.88
CA ASP A 346 -10.62 0.43 9.25
C ASP A 346 -9.65 0.83 8.10
N ALA A 347 -9.15 -0.14 7.33
CA ALA A 347 -8.22 0.09 6.22
C ALA A 347 -8.82 1.04 5.16
N THR A 348 -10.10 0.89 4.84
CA THR A 348 -10.81 1.77 3.90
C THR A 348 -10.96 3.19 4.45
N ALA A 349 -11.11 3.35 5.76
CA ALA A 349 -11.19 4.66 6.38
C ALA A 349 -9.83 5.38 6.33
N VAL A 350 -8.77 4.68 6.73
CA VAL A 350 -7.41 5.23 6.76
C VAL A 350 -6.90 5.53 5.36
N HIS A 351 -7.24 4.71 4.36
CA HIS A 351 -6.63 4.83 3.03
C HIS A 351 -7.56 5.44 1.97
N ALA A 352 -8.81 5.00 1.86
CA ALA A 352 -9.73 5.57 0.86
C ALA A 352 -10.23 6.96 1.27
N ALA A 353 -10.74 7.10 2.50
CA ALA A 353 -11.30 8.39 2.94
C ALA A 353 -10.22 9.46 3.10
N SER A 354 -9.15 9.16 3.84
CA SER A 354 -8.05 10.10 4.01
C SER A 354 -7.25 10.33 2.72
N GLY A 355 -7.12 9.32 1.85
CA GLY A 355 -6.49 9.48 0.54
C GLY A 355 -7.25 10.46 -0.35
N LEU A 356 -8.57 10.29 -0.45
CA LEU A 356 -9.44 11.25 -1.15
C LEU A 356 -9.37 12.64 -0.51
N TRP A 357 -9.38 12.72 0.82
CA TRP A 357 -9.28 13.98 1.54
C TRP A 357 -7.96 14.71 1.27
N GLY A 358 -6.84 13.97 1.20
CA GLY A 358 -5.53 14.53 0.84
C GLY A 358 -5.50 15.14 -0.56
N LEU A 359 -6.10 14.47 -1.54
CA LEU A 359 -6.23 14.99 -2.91
C LEU A 359 -7.10 16.24 -3.00
N ILE A 360 -8.09 16.40 -2.12
CA ILE A 360 -8.85 17.65 -1.99
C ILE A 360 -7.98 18.72 -1.34
N CYS A 361 -7.35 18.39 -0.20
CA CYS A 361 -6.59 19.34 0.60
C CYS A 361 -5.43 19.98 -0.15
N VAL A 362 -4.68 19.23 -0.98
CA VAL A 362 -3.55 19.77 -1.73
C VAL A 362 -3.96 20.95 -2.63
N CYS A 363 -5.14 20.90 -3.23
CA CYS A 363 -5.65 21.97 -4.09
C CYS A 363 -5.94 23.27 -3.34
N PHE A 364 -6.11 23.21 -2.01
CA PHE A 364 -6.28 24.41 -1.17
C PHE A 364 -4.99 24.81 -0.45
N MET A 365 -4.15 23.83 -0.08
CA MET A 365 -3.04 23.97 0.86
C MET A 365 -1.65 23.97 0.22
N ASP A 366 -1.54 23.77 -1.09
CA ASP A 366 -0.31 24.05 -1.82
C ASP A 366 0.04 25.54 -1.65
N LYS A 367 1.22 25.84 -1.10
CA LYS A 367 1.61 27.20 -0.74
C LYS A 367 1.84 28.11 -1.95
N ASP A 368 2.08 27.53 -3.13
CA ASP A 368 2.42 28.25 -4.36
C ASP A 368 1.21 28.29 -5.31
N ASN A 369 0.40 27.22 -5.36
CA ASN A 369 -0.70 27.07 -6.33
C ASN A 369 -2.09 26.83 -5.71
N GLY A 370 -2.19 26.75 -4.39
CA GLY A 370 -3.43 26.39 -3.70
C GLY A 370 -4.44 27.54 -3.66
N ILE A 371 -5.73 27.18 -3.68
CA ILE A 371 -6.85 28.12 -3.70
C ILE A 371 -6.77 29.15 -2.55
N PHE A 372 -6.28 28.79 -1.37
CA PHE A 372 -6.19 29.75 -0.26
C PHE A 372 -5.13 30.85 -0.48
N TYR A 373 -4.19 30.64 -1.39
CA TYR A 373 -3.10 31.57 -1.68
C TYR A 373 -3.30 32.29 -3.01
N THR A 374 -3.91 31.64 -4.01
CA THR A 374 -4.03 32.14 -5.38
C THR A 374 -5.46 32.03 -5.94
N SER A 375 -6.48 32.22 -5.10
CA SER A 375 -7.91 32.10 -5.49
C SER A 375 -8.34 32.97 -6.68
N ASP A 376 -7.64 34.07 -6.93
CA ASP A 376 -7.85 35.00 -8.04
C ASP A 376 -7.36 34.42 -9.39
N GLN A 377 -6.51 33.40 -9.35
CA GLN A 377 -6.00 32.72 -10.52
C GLN A 377 -6.90 31.53 -10.90
N PRO A 378 -7.41 31.47 -12.14
CA PRO A 378 -8.20 30.32 -12.62
C PRO A 378 -7.45 28.97 -12.47
N ALA A 379 -6.12 29.02 -12.55
CA ALA A 379 -5.22 27.88 -12.37
C ALA A 379 -5.49 27.09 -11.09
N ALA A 380 -5.72 27.77 -9.96
CA ALA A 380 -5.96 27.12 -8.68
C ALA A 380 -7.25 26.27 -8.68
N TRP A 381 -8.26 26.71 -9.43
CA TRP A 381 -9.54 25.99 -9.57
C TRP A 381 -9.45 24.84 -10.58
N TYR A 382 -8.64 24.99 -11.63
CA TYR A 382 -8.36 23.88 -12.55
C TYR A 382 -7.58 22.77 -11.86
N HIS A 383 -6.62 23.10 -11.01
CA HIS A 383 -5.92 22.13 -10.17
C HIS A 383 -6.88 21.29 -9.31
N LEU A 384 -7.91 21.90 -8.71
CA LEU A 384 -8.97 21.16 -8.04
C LEU A 384 -9.74 20.22 -8.99
N GLY A 385 -10.08 20.71 -10.18
CA GLY A 385 -10.77 19.92 -11.21
C GLY A 385 -9.98 18.66 -11.61
N GLU A 386 -8.68 18.82 -11.90
CA GLU A 386 -7.78 17.73 -12.30
C GLU A 386 -7.59 16.71 -11.17
N ASN A 387 -7.39 17.15 -9.93
CA ASN A 387 -7.29 16.26 -8.78
C ASN A 387 -8.58 15.47 -8.53
N MET A 388 -9.76 16.09 -8.72
CA MET A 388 -11.04 15.40 -8.58
C MET A 388 -11.30 14.42 -9.74
N LEU A 389 -10.89 14.77 -10.95
CA LEU A 389 -10.93 13.87 -12.10
C LEU A 389 -10.03 12.65 -11.88
N GLY A 390 -8.79 12.87 -11.42
CA GLY A 390 -7.86 11.80 -11.06
C GLY A 390 -8.40 10.92 -9.94
N ALA A 391 -8.91 11.50 -8.85
CA ALA A 391 -9.53 10.76 -7.77
C ALA A 391 -10.68 9.86 -8.26
N LEU A 392 -11.58 10.42 -9.08
CA LEU A 392 -12.71 9.67 -9.65
C LEU A 392 -12.22 8.54 -10.56
N ALA A 393 -11.24 8.80 -11.43
CA ALA A 393 -10.69 7.80 -12.34
C ALA A 393 -10.02 6.65 -11.58
N ILE A 394 -9.21 6.96 -10.55
CA ILE A 394 -8.57 5.97 -9.69
C ILE A 394 -9.62 5.09 -9.00
N VAL A 395 -10.63 5.70 -8.36
CA VAL A 395 -11.70 4.95 -7.68
C VAL A 395 -12.46 4.07 -8.68
N ALA A 396 -12.90 4.64 -9.80
CA ALA A 396 -13.71 3.92 -10.78
C ALA A 396 -12.95 2.73 -11.39
N TYR A 397 -11.70 2.94 -11.80
CA TYR A 397 -10.87 1.89 -12.37
C TYR A 397 -10.53 0.80 -11.35
N THR A 398 -10.12 1.20 -10.15
CA THR A 398 -9.73 0.24 -9.13
C THR A 398 -10.92 -0.57 -8.66
N VAL A 399 -12.09 0.04 -8.41
CA VAL A 399 -13.31 -0.69 -8.04
C VAL A 399 -13.76 -1.62 -9.18
N ALA A 400 -13.72 -1.18 -10.44
CA ALA A 400 -14.13 -2.01 -11.56
C ALA A 400 -13.21 -3.23 -11.75
N THR A 401 -11.90 -3.02 -11.78
CA THR A 401 -10.91 -4.09 -12.02
C THR A 401 -10.81 -5.05 -10.84
N THR A 402 -10.74 -4.54 -9.61
CA THR A 402 -10.74 -5.40 -8.41
C THR A 402 -12.09 -6.06 -8.18
N GLY A 403 -13.18 -5.44 -8.63
CA GLY A 403 -14.51 -6.04 -8.63
C GLY A 403 -14.58 -7.29 -9.50
N VAL A 404 -14.04 -7.22 -10.72
CA VAL A 404 -13.92 -8.38 -11.61
C VAL A 404 -13.03 -9.45 -10.98
N LEU A 405 -11.87 -9.05 -10.43
CA LEU A 405 -10.92 -9.95 -9.77
C LEU A 405 -11.55 -10.71 -8.59
N PHE A 406 -12.06 -9.99 -7.60
CA PHE A 406 -12.63 -10.60 -6.39
C PHE A 406 -13.89 -11.40 -6.69
N LYS A 407 -14.77 -10.92 -7.59
CA LYS A 407 -15.92 -11.72 -8.01
C LYS A 407 -15.51 -12.98 -8.78
N GLY A 408 -14.47 -12.91 -9.61
CA GLY A 408 -13.89 -14.09 -10.24
C GLY A 408 -13.43 -15.13 -9.23
N LEU A 409 -12.65 -14.71 -8.22
CA LEU A 409 -12.16 -15.56 -7.12
C LEU A 409 -13.30 -16.14 -6.28
N ASP A 410 -14.36 -15.36 -6.05
CA ASP A 410 -15.57 -15.78 -5.33
C ASP A 410 -16.35 -16.85 -6.11
N LEU A 411 -16.54 -16.65 -7.42
CA LEU A 411 -17.28 -17.55 -8.29
C LEU A 411 -16.62 -18.92 -8.45
N ILE A 412 -15.28 -18.98 -8.45
CA ILE A 412 -14.53 -20.24 -8.47
C ILE A 412 -14.39 -20.86 -7.06
N GLY A 413 -14.92 -20.22 -6.02
CA GLY A 413 -14.99 -20.75 -4.66
C GLY A 413 -13.67 -20.68 -3.88
N ILE A 414 -12.70 -19.86 -4.29
CA ILE A 414 -11.39 -19.78 -3.61
C ILE A 414 -11.20 -18.50 -2.81
N LEU A 415 -12.12 -17.54 -2.84
CA LEU A 415 -11.92 -16.26 -2.15
C LEU A 415 -11.83 -16.41 -0.62
N ARG A 416 -12.70 -17.22 -0.02
CA ARG A 416 -12.81 -17.39 1.45
C ARG A 416 -11.95 -18.55 1.94
N SER A 417 -11.34 -18.39 3.11
CA SER A 417 -10.62 -19.49 3.77
C SER A 417 -11.58 -20.60 4.19
N GLU A 418 -11.05 -21.82 4.37
CA GLU A 418 -11.84 -22.96 4.87
C GLU A 418 -12.46 -22.63 6.24
N GLU A 419 -11.71 -21.97 7.11
CA GLU A 419 -12.18 -21.52 8.43
C GLU A 419 -13.40 -20.58 8.33
N GLU A 420 -13.37 -19.57 7.45
CA GLU A 420 -14.51 -18.66 7.23
C GLU A 420 -15.73 -19.42 6.67
N ILE A 421 -15.51 -20.41 5.79
CA ILE A 421 -16.59 -21.23 5.22
C ILE A 421 -17.24 -22.09 6.32
N ASP A 422 -16.44 -22.70 7.18
CA ASP A 422 -16.92 -23.55 8.27
C ASP A 422 -17.64 -22.74 9.35
N GLU A 423 -17.11 -21.57 9.73
CA GLU A 423 -17.78 -20.63 10.64
C GLU A 423 -19.15 -20.23 10.10
N HIS A 424 -19.23 -19.88 8.82
CA HIS A 424 -20.51 -19.56 8.16
C HIS A 424 -21.49 -20.73 8.18
N ARG A 425 -21.00 -21.95 7.94
CA ARG A 425 -21.84 -23.16 7.97
C ARG A 425 -22.39 -23.42 9.37
N GLN A 426 -21.55 -23.28 10.40
CA GLN A 426 -21.95 -23.49 11.80
C GLN A 426 -22.97 -22.43 12.25
N ALA A 427 -22.72 -21.15 11.95
CA ALA A 427 -23.64 -20.06 12.27
C ALA A 427 -25.02 -20.26 11.60
N GLU A 428 -25.06 -20.76 10.36
CA GLU A 428 -26.32 -21.06 9.68
C GLU A 428 -27.10 -22.21 10.33
N VAL A 429 -26.41 -23.22 10.86
CA VAL A 429 -27.05 -24.32 11.59
C VAL A 429 -27.63 -23.81 12.91
N GLU A 430 -26.88 -23.01 13.66
CA GLU A 430 -27.33 -22.44 14.94
C GLU A 430 -28.57 -21.55 14.75
N VAL A 431 -28.55 -20.65 13.77
CA VAL A 431 -29.69 -19.79 13.45
C VAL A 431 -30.92 -20.63 13.08
N LYS A 432 -30.75 -21.71 12.29
CA LYS A 432 -31.85 -22.62 11.95
C LYS A 432 -32.41 -23.32 13.18
N GLU A 433 -31.55 -23.78 14.10
CA GLU A 433 -31.98 -24.42 15.34
C GLU A 433 -32.68 -23.43 16.29
N GLU A 434 -32.19 -22.20 16.41
CA GLU A 434 -32.86 -21.18 17.21
C GLU A 434 -34.24 -20.80 16.62
N MET A 435 -34.35 -20.67 15.30
CA MET A 435 -35.63 -20.45 14.63
C MET A 435 -36.62 -21.59 14.90
N LYS A 436 -36.17 -22.85 14.85
CA LYS A 436 -36.99 -24.02 15.20
C LYS A 436 -37.44 -23.98 16.66
N ARG A 437 -36.54 -23.68 17.61
CA ARG A 437 -36.86 -23.53 19.04
C ARG A 437 -37.91 -22.45 19.27
N ARG A 438 -37.74 -21.26 18.67
CA ARG A 438 -38.71 -20.16 18.75
C ARG A 438 -40.07 -20.54 18.17
N ALA A 439 -40.10 -21.20 17.02
CA ALA A 439 -41.34 -21.69 16.41
C ALA A 439 -42.04 -22.76 17.27
N SER A 440 -41.28 -23.61 17.97
CA SER A 440 -41.82 -24.62 18.88
C SER A 440 -42.47 -24.00 20.13
N MET A 441 -41.97 -22.85 20.61
CA MET A 441 -42.47 -22.12 21.77
C MET A 441 -43.65 -21.17 21.46
N MET A 442 -44.03 -20.96 20.20
CA MET A 442 -45.18 -20.12 19.86
C MET A 442 -46.51 -20.83 20.19
N PRO A 443 -47.47 -20.16 20.86
CA PRO A 443 -48.81 -20.69 21.08
C PRO A 443 -49.49 -21.08 19.76
N THR A 444 -50.27 -22.17 19.77
CA THR A 444 -50.92 -22.76 18.60
C THR A 444 -51.79 -21.75 17.81
N SER A 445 -52.30 -20.71 18.47
CA SER A 445 -53.09 -19.63 17.86
C SER A 445 -52.31 -18.67 16.94
N ARG A 446 -50.97 -18.66 16.99
CA ARG A 446 -50.11 -17.82 16.12
C ARG A 446 -49.34 -18.60 15.05
N ARG A 447 -49.40 -19.93 15.03
CA ARG A 447 -48.68 -20.75 14.02
C ARG A 447 -49.21 -20.53 12.60
N LEU A 448 -50.47 -20.14 12.43
CA LEU A 448 -51.10 -19.88 11.13
C LEU A 448 -50.70 -18.54 10.48
N SER A 449 -50.11 -17.60 11.23
CA SER A 449 -49.72 -16.28 10.70
C SER A 449 -48.21 -16.12 10.46
N PHE A 450 -47.40 -17.14 10.75
CA PHE A 450 -45.92 -17.07 10.69
C PHE A 450 -45.30 -17.93 9.58
N MET A 451 -46.09 -18.47 8.65
CA MET A 451 -45.53 -19.06 7.42
C MET A 451 -45.28 -17.91 6.42
N PRO A 452 -44.01 -17.62 6.05
CA PRO A 452 -43.78 -16.79 4.87
C PRO A 452 -44.33 -17.55 3.68
N SER A 453 -45.11 -16.89 2.82
CA SER A 453 -45.53 -17.49 1.56
C SER A 453 -44.28 -17.89 0.78
N LEU A 454 -44.08 -19.19 0.60
CA LEU A 454 -43.19 -19.75 -0.41
C LEU A 454 -43.82 -19.45 -1.79
N GLY A 455 -43.72 -18.17 -2.18
CA GLY A 455 -44.13 -17.64 -3.48
C GLY A 455 -42.90 -17.55 -4.36
N SER A 456 -42.93 -18.32 -5.44
CA SER A 456 -41.86 -18.49 -6.41
C SER A 456 -41.21 -17.18 -6.88
N ARG A 457 -39.88 -17.10 -6.80
CA ARG A 457 -39.06 -16.43 -7.81
C ARG A 457 -37.73 -17.19 -7.95
N SER A 458 -37.74 -18.13 -8.88
CA SER A 458 -36.56 -18.77 -9.43
C SER A 458 -35.94 -17.84 -10.47
N SER A 459 -34.63 -17.57 -10.33
CA SER A 459 -33.69 -17.57 -11.45
C SER A 459 -32.25 -17.61 -10.91
N HIS A 460 -31.67 -18.82 -10.93
CA HIS A 460 -30.28 -19.24 -11.27
C HIS A 460 -29.08 -18.39 -10.78
N ILE A 461 -27.97 -18.92 -10.25
CA ILE A 461 -27.18 -20.11 -10.63
C ILE A 461 -26.44 -20.64 -9.37
N THR A 462 -26.53 -21.94 -9.09
CA THR A 462 -25.63 -22.68 -8.19
C THR A 462 -24.97 -23.81 -8.99
N PRO A 463 -23.63 -24.01 -8.94
CA PRO A 463 -23.02 -25.22 -9.46
C PRO A 463 -23.19 -26.34 -8.42
N SER A 464 -23.70 -27.47 -8.89
CA SER A 464 -23.88 -28.71 -8.16
C SER A 464 -22.54 -29.35 -7.80
N ILE A 465 -22.23 -29.45 -6.51
CA ILE A 465 -21.20 -30.36 -5.99
C ILE A 465 -21.87 -31.70 -5.74
N ASN A 466 -21.41 -32.74 -6.45
CA ASN A 466 -21.78 -34.13 -6.18
C ASN A 466 -21.20 -34.55 -4.83
N VAL A 467 -22.08 -34.81 -3.86
CA VAL A 467 -21.73 -35.48 -2.61
C VAL A 467 -21.74 -36.99 -2.88
N VAL A 468 -20.58 -37.62 -2.81
CA VAL A 468 -20.46 -39.09 -2.70
C VAL A 468 -20.69 -39.47 -1.24
N PRO A 469 -21.54 -40.46 -0.91
CA PRO A 469 -21.75 -40.89 0.48
C PRO A 469 -20.52 -41.61 1.02
N GLU A 470 -20.05 -41.19 2.19
CA GLU A 470 -18.92 -41.77 2.90
C GLU A 470 -19.33 -43.13 3.52
N GLU A 471 -18.66 -44.20 3.08
CA GLU A 471 -18.78 -45.54 3.67
C GLU A 471 -18.02 -45.61 5.00
N SER A 472 -18.67 -46.21 6.00
CA SER A 472 -18.17 -46.42 7.35
C SER A 472 -16.84 -47.18 7.39
N LEU A 473 -15.79 -46.55 7.91
CA LEU A 473 -14.52 -47.21 8.24
C LEU A 473 -14.40 -47.44 9.76
N SER A 474 -14.31 -48.71 10.13
CA SER A 474 -14.00 -49.23 11.47
C SER A 474 -12.57 -48.88 11.92
N PRO A 475 -12.28 -48.85 13.24
CA PRO A 475 -11.01 -48.33 13.78
C PRO A 475 -9.82 -49.23 13.43
N LYS A 476 -8.75 -48.63 12.87
CA LYS A 476 -7.46 -49.29 12.64
C LYS A 476 -6.63 -49.34 13.91
N GLN A 477 -6.06 -50.51 14.18
CA GLN A 477 -5.12 -50.81 15.27
C GLN A 477 -3.87 -49.91 15.24
N GLU A 478 -3.45 -49.46 16.42
CA GLU A 478 -2.16 -48.81 16.66
C GLU A 478 -1.00 -49.81 16.47
N ILE A 479 0.06 -49.37 15.79
CA ILE A 479 1.35 -50.07 15.71
C ILE A 479 2.35 -49.29 16.57
N PRO A 480 3.09 -49.94 17.49
CA PRO A 480 3.98 -49.24 18.42
C PRO A 480 5.31 -48.84 17.78
N VAL A 481 5.76 -47.62 18.11
CA VAL A 481 7.09 -47.08 17.78
C VAL A 481 8.12 -47.54 18.83
N PRO A 482 9.33 -47.99 18.44
CA PRO A 482 10.44 -48.10 19.36
C PRO A 482 11.43 -46.94 19.21
N ALA A 483 11.96 -46.48 20.34
CA ALA A 483 13.18 -45.65 20.46
C ALA A 483 14.03 -46.21 21.62
N PRO A 484 15.30 -45.82 21.83
CA PRO A 484 16.33 -45.30 20.92
C PRO A 484 17.66 -46.11 21.01
N GLN A 485 18.65 -45.86 20.14
CA GLN A 485 20.05 -46.18 20.45
C GLN A 485 21.03 -45.07 20.06
N SER A 486 22.01 -44.92 20.94
CA SER A 486 23.02 -43.87 21.10
C SER A 486 24.32 -44.12 20.33
N GLY A 487 24.98 -43.04 19.91
CA GLY A 487 26.40 -42.97 19.50
C GLY A 487 26.56 -41.79 18.53
N GLY A 488 27.33 -40.72 18.76
CA GLY A 488 28.59 -40.60 19.47
C GLY A 488 29.72 -40.48 18.45
N HIS A 489 30.00 -39.26 17.96
CA HIS A 489 31.34 -38.70 17.67
C HIS A 489 31.28 -37.37 16.90
N ALA A 490 32.16 -36.44 17.29
CA ALA A 490 32.57 -35.21 16.62
C ALA A 490 34.12 -35.23 16.51
N PRO A 491 34.79 -34.20 15.98
CA PRO A 491 34.69 -33.54 14.67
C PRO A 491 36.04 -33.59 13.90
N SER A 492 36.12 -33.10 12.66
CA SER A 492 37.42 -32.77 12.05
C SER A 492 37.34 -31.59 11.09
N ASP A 493 38.18 -30.59 11.39
CA ASP A 493 38.57 -29.43 10.59
C ASP A 493 39.15 -29.82 9.22
N GLN A 494 38.99 -28.94 8.22
CA GLN A 494 40.08 -28.37 7.39
C GLN A 494 39.56 -27.56 6.18
N ALA A 495 39.98 -26.29 6.11
CA ALA A 495 40.29 -25.52 4.89
C ALA A 495 41.82 -25.26 4.90
N PRO A 496 42.52 -24.66 3.90
CA PRO A 496 42.06 -23.94 2.69
C PRO A 496 42.91 -24.16 1.40
N SER A 497 42.46 -23.63 0.24
CA SER A 497 43.30 -23.16 -0.90
C SER A 497 42.40 -22.33 -1.83
N SER A 498 42.60 -21.03 -2.06
CA SER A 498 43.58 -20.32 -2.89
C SER A 498 43.56 -20.68 -4.38
N ASP A 499 42.79 -19.92 -5.17
CA ASP A 499 43.17 -19.62 -6.55
C ASP A 499 42.58 -18.28 -7.02
N GLN A 500 43.48 -17.38 -7.42
CA GLN A 500 43.20 -16.06 -7.98
C GLN A 500 43.11 -16.18 -9.51
N ALA A 501 42.07 -15.60 -10.10
CA ALA A 501 41.99 -15.35 -11.54
C ALA A 501 41.81 -13.83 -11.81
N PRO A 502 42.38 -13.28 -12.90
CA PRO A 502 42.62 -11.85 -13.06
C PRO A 502 41.39 -11.05 -13.56
N ARG A 503 41.27 -9.80 -13.09
CA ARG A 503 40.28 -8.81 -13.57
C ARG A 503 40.65 -8.25 -14.95
N PRO A 504 39.70 -8.07 -15.88
CA PRO A 504 39.90 -7.23 -17.06
C PRO A 504 39.69 -5.75 -16.74
N GLN A 505 40.56 -4.90 -17.29
CA GLN A 505 40.47 -3.44 -17.26
C GLN A 505 39.30 -2.94 -18.12
N THR A 506 38.42 -2.09 -17.56
CA THR A 506 37.37 -1.40 -18.29
C THR A 506 37.80 0.03 -18.64
N ARG A 507 37.57 0.41 -19.91
CA ARG A 507 37.71 1.79 -20.43
C ARG A 507 36.64 2.71 -19.83
N PRO A 508 36.87 4.04 -19.77
CA PRO A 508 35.85 4.98 -19.31
C PRO A 508 34.69 5.04 -20.32
N SER A 509 33.50 4.65 -19.88
CA SER A 509 32.24 4.82 -20.60
C SER A 509 31.71 6.24 -20.40
N GLN A 510 31.33 6.89 -21.49
CA GLN A 510 30.47 8.07 -21.45
C GLN A 510 29.12 7.67 -20.85
N VAL A 511 28.70 8.37 -19.80
CA VAL A 511 27.45 8.12 -19.06
C VAL A 511 26.31 8.92 -19.70
N PRO A 512 25.16 8.32 -20.04
CA PRO A 512 23.95 9.06 -20.41
C PRO A 512 23.25 9.59 -19.15
N THR A 513 22.78 10.84 -19.22
CA THR A 513 21.95 11.52 -18.22
C THR A 513 20.59 10.84 -18.01
N LEU A 514 20.21 10.62 -16.74
CA LEU A 514 18.85 10.28 -16.32
C LEU A 514 17.81 11.26 -16.93
N PRO A 515 16.60 10.80 -17.30
CA PRO A 515 15.55 11.69 -17.76
C PRO A 515 15.18 12.67 -16.62
N ARG A 516 15.53 13.94 -16.83
CA ARG A 516 15.17 15.04 -15.94
C ARG A 516 13.69 15.38 -16.16
N LEU A 517 12.95 15.58 -15.06
CA LEU A 517 11.74 16.41 -15.12
C LEU A 517 12.12 17.79 -15.68
N PRO A 518 11.30 18.39 -16.56
CA PRO A 518 11.65 19.67 -17.19
C PRO A 518 11.81 20.76 -16.11
N PRO A 519 12.83 21.63 -16.22
CA PRO A 519 12.99 22.74 -15.31
C PRO A 519 11.83 23.74 -15.52
N ILE A 520 11.26 24.22 -14.42
CA ILE A 520 10.39 25.39 -14.42
C ILE A 520 11.24 26.57 -14.88
N SER A 521 11.03 26.98 -16.14
CA SER A 521 11.79 28.06 -16.75
C SER A 521 11.56 29.38 -16.02
N ASP A 522 12.66 30.08 -15.74
CA ASP A 522 12.69 31.52 -15.46
C ASP A 522 11.82 32.27 -16.48
N ARG A 523 10.77 32.95 -16.01
CA ARG A 523 10.13 34.01 -16.79
C ARG A 523 10.75 35.34 -16.39
N GLU A 524 11.72 35.75 -17.19
CA GLU A 524 12.18 37.13 -17.26
C GLU A 524 11.02 38.08 -17.67
N GLN A 525 10.95 39.18 -16.93
CA GLN A 525 10.55 40.55 -17.30
C GLN A 525 9.77 40.75 -18.63
N VAL A 526 8.50 41.18 -18.50
CA VAL A 526 7.96 42.44 -19.07
C VAL A 526 7.00 43.05 -18.07
#